data_AF-A0A6J4KAM6-F1
#
_entry.id   AF-A0A6J4KAM6-F1
#
_cell.length_a   1.000
_cell.length_b   1.000
_cell.length_c   1.000
_cell.angle_alpha   90.00
_cell.angle_beta   90.00
_cell.angle_gamma   90.00
#
_symmetry.space_group_name_H-M   'P 1'
#
loop_
_entity.id
_entity.type
_entity.pdbx_description
1 polymer ?
#
loop_
_entity_poly.entity_id
_entity_poly.type
_entity_poly.pdbx_seq_one_letter_code
_entity_poly.pdbx_strand_id
1 'polypeptide(L)'
;MQGGVDAMFSNITLRGLLAPGGHVAWTALVGAALWKVRGNQPLSMAHLTDIRFLRVFLMSVALHMIWNSNLPSPFFIRHIILVGLAWLVILLFVQDGLKQVRDEQKALGITPPGQERTAPATA
;
A
#
# COMPACT_ATOMS: atom_id res chain seq x y z
N MET A 1 11.48 -36.18 15.34
CA MET A 1 11.09 -35.68 14.00
C MET A 1 9.72 -34.98 13.99
N GLN A 2 8.87 -35.09 15.04
CA GLN A 2 7.58 -34.39 15.15
C GLN A 2 7.69 -32.85 15.07
N GLY A 3 8.68 -32.24 15.74
CA GLY A 3 8.76 -30.77 15.84
C GLY A 3 9.03 -30.00 14.54
N GLY A 4 9.60 -30.65 13.51
CA GLY A 4 9.88 -30.01 12.23
C GLY A 4 8.61 -29.79 11.38
N VAL A 5 7.71 -30.76 11.39
CA VAL A 5 6.44 -30.69 10.64
C VAL A 5 5.50 -29.68 11.29
N ASP A 6 5.40 -29.68 12.62
CA ASP A 6 4.58 -28.72 13.37
C ASP A 6 5.08 -27.27 13.20
N ALA A 7 6.41 -27.07 13.22
CA ALA A 7 7.01 -25.76 12.95
C ALA A 7 6.74 -25.30 11.50
N MET A 8 6.78 -26.22 10.52
CA MET A 8 6.47 -25.91 9.13
C MET A 8 4.99 -25.50 8.96
N PHE A 9 4.06 -26.24 9.55
CA PHE A 9 2.63 -25.91 9.52
C PHE A 9 2.34 -24.57 10.21
N SER A 10 2.93 -24.33 11.38
CA SER A 10 2.80 -23.05 12.08
C SER A 10 3.30 -21.88 11.21
N ASN A 11 4.44 -22.05 10.52
CA ASN A 11 4.99 -21.02 9.63
C ASN A 11 4.08 -20.74 8.42
N ILE A 12 3.60 -21.79 7.75
CA ILE A 12 2.75 -21.65 6.55
C ILE A 12 1.41 -21.01 6.91
N THR A 13 0.77 -21.43 8.00
CA THR A 13 -0.49 -20.84 8.46
C THR A 13 -0.31 -19.38 8.87
N LEU A 14 0.76 -19.07 9.61
CA LEU A 14 1.07 -17.69 10.00
C LEU A 14 1.34 -16.80 8.77
N ARG A 15 2.11 -17.29 7.80
CA ARG A 15 2.36 -16.59 6.54
C ARG A 15 1.10 -16.41 5.71
N GLY A 16 0.23 -17.42 5.65
CA GLY A 16 -1.05 -17.35 4.96
C GLY A 16 -1.97 -16.29 5.56
N LEU A 17 -2.08 -16.24 6.90
CA LEU A 17 -2.91 -15.26 7.60
C LEU A 17 -2.39 -13.83 7.42
N LEU A 18 -1.06 -13.65 7.44
CA LEU A 18 -0.42 -12.35 7.31
C LEU A 18 -0.19 -11.93 5.84
N ALA A 19 -0.51 -12.80 4.86
CA ALA A 19 -0.26 -12.55 3.44
C ALA A 19 -0.88 -11.23 2.92
N PRO A 20 -2.13 -10.85 3.30
CA PRO A 20 -2.71 -9.57 2.89
C PRO A 20 -1.94 -8.36 3.41
N GLY A 21 -1.32 -8.47 4.58
CA GLY A 21 -0.50 -7.41 5.20
C GLY A 21 0.98 -7.45 4.82
N GLY A 22 1.42 -8.51 4.13
CA GLY A 22 2.79 -8.71 3.69
C GLY A 22 2.95 -8.48 2.19
N HIS A 23 3.11 -9.55 1.42
CA HIS A 23 3.50 -9.45 0.00
C HIS A 23 2.45 -8.73 -0.84
N VAL A 24 1.16 -8.95 -0.57
CA VAL A 24 0.07 -8.30 -1.31
C VAL A 24 0.09 -6.79 -1.08
N ALA A 25 0.28 -6.36 0.17
CA ALA A 25 0.40 -4.95 0.52
C ALA A 25 1.63 -4.30 -0.16
N TRP A 26 2.79 -4.96 -0.11
CA TRP A 26 4.03 -4.41 -0.67
C TRP A 26 3.98 -4.29 -2.20
N THR A 27 3.41 -5.28 -2.90
CA THR A 27 3.25 -5.21 -4.37
C THR A 27 2.23 -4.15 -4.76
N ALA A 28 1.14 -3.99 -4.01
CA ALA A 28 0.16 -2.93 -4.22
C ALA A 28 0.79 -1.54 -4.07
N LEU A 29 1.63 -1.33 -3.04
CA LEU A 29 2.35 -0.07 -2.84
C LEU A 29 3.30 0.27 -4.00
N VAL A 30 4.07 -0.72 -4.46
CA VAL A 30 4.98 -0.54 -5.60
C VAL A 30 4.19 -0.23 -6.88
N GLY A 31 3.08 -0.94 -7.11
CA GLY A 31 2.19 -0.69 -8.25
C GLY A 31 1.56 0.70 -8.20
N ALA A 32 1.07 1.13 -7.04
CA ALA A 32 0.50 2.46 -6.84
C ALA A 32 1.53 3.57 -7.04
N ALA A 33 2.76 3.38 -6.56
CA ALA A 33 3.86 4.32 -6.78
C ALA A 33 4.23 4.42 -8.26
N LEU A 34 4.30 3.29 -8.98
CA LEU A 34 4.57 3.26 -10.41
C LEU A 34 3.46 3.99 -11.18
N TRP A 35 2.20 3.74 -10.83
CA TRP A 35 1.06 4.44 -11.43
C TRP A 35 1.13 5.95 -11.22
N LYS A 36 1.46 6.39 -10.00
CA LYS A 36 1.60 7.80 -9.63
C LYS A 36 2.73 8.50 -10.39
N VAL A 37 3.86 7.83 -10.60
CA VAL A 37 4.98 8.39 -11.39
C VAL A 37 4.65 8.45 -12.88
N ARG A 38 3.97 7.42 -13.40
CA ARG A 38 3.56 7.36 -14.80
C ARG A 38 2.59 8.50 -15.18
N GLY A 39 1.65 8.87 -14.30
CA GLY A 39 0.69 9.94 -14.57
C GLY A 39 -0.06 9.76 -15.90
N ASN A 40 -0.06 10.78 -16.77
CA ASN A 40 -0.67 10.72 -18.11
C ASN A 40 0.30 10.28 -19.23
N GLN A 41 1.52 9.86 -18.90
CA GLN A 41 2.51 9.43 -19.89
C GLN A 41 2.41 7.92 -20.19
N PRO A 42 2.88 7.46 -21.37
CA PRO A 42 3.03 6.03 -21.63
C PRO A 42 4.08 5.41 -20.69
N LEU A 43 3.92 4.14 -20.34
CA LEU A 43 4.84 3.47 -19.44
C LEU A 43 6.22 3.34 -20.11
N SER A 44 7.21 3.98 -19.52
CA SER A 44 8.61 3.97 -19.96
C SER A 44 9.52 3.47 -18.83
N MET A 45 10.66 2.89 -19.20
CA MET A 45 11.69 2.45 -18.26
C MET A 45 12.25 3.60 -17.41
N ALA A 46 12.13 4.84 -17.89
CA ALA A 46 12.49 6.03 -17.11
C ALA A 46 11.67 6.19 -15.81
N HIS A 47 10.45 5.64 -15.76
CA HIS A 47 9.63 5.69 -14.55
C HIS A 47 10.14 4.74 -13.46
N LEU A 48 10.85 3.67 -13.83
CA LEU A 48 11.45 2.73 -12.87
C LEU A 48 12.69 3.31 -12.19
N THR A 49 13.35 4.29 -12.82
CA THR A 49 14.50 5.01 -12.26
C THR A 49 14.10 6.34 -11.62
N ASP A 50 12.81 6.65 -11.52
CA ASP A 50 12.32 7.85 -10.84
C ASP A 50 12.49 7.71 -9.32
N ILE A 51 13.07 8.73 -8.68
CA ILE A 51 13.34 8.75 -7.24
C ILE A 51 12.06 8.55 -6.40
N ARG A 52 10.90 8.99 -6.88
CA ARG A 52 9.61 8.85 -6.21
C ARG A 52 9.16 7.39 -6.18
N PHE A 53 9.38 6.65 -7.27
CA PHE A 53 9.14 5.22 -7.35
C PHE A 53 10.17 4.45 -6.51
N LEU A 54 11.46 4.73 -6.74
CA LEU A 54 12.57 4.09 -6.04
C LEU A 54 12.45 4.19 -4.52
N ARG A 55 12.00 5.34 -3.99
CA ARG A 55 11.80 5.52 -2.55
C ARG A 55 10.76 4.54 -1.99
N VAL A 56 9.63 4.37 -2.68
CA VAL A 56 8.57 3.44 -2.24
C VAL A 56 9.01 2.00 -2.44
N PHE A 57 9.66 1.71 -3.56
CA PHE A 57 10.21 0.39 -3.85
C PHE A 57 11.25 -0.04 -2.81
N LEU A 58 12.24 0.79 -2.52
CA LEU A 58 13.27 0.53 -1.52
C LEU A 58 12.67 0.38 -0.13
N MET A 59 11.65 1.17 0.21
CA MET A 59 10.92 1.01 1.47
C MET A 59 10.25 -0.36 1.55
N SER A 60 9.53 -0.79 0.51
CA SER A 60 8.92 -2.13 0.45
C SER A 60 9.96 -3.26 0.53
N VAL A 61 11.11 -3.11 -0.15
CA VAL A 61 12.21 -4.07 -0.07
C VAL A 61 12.78 -4.13 1.35
N ALA A 62 13.01 -2.99 2.00
CA ALA A 62 13.49 -2.93 3.37
C ALA A 62 12.51 -3.59 4.34
N LEU A 63 11.21 -3.30 4.22
CA LEU A 63 10.16 -3.96 5.00
C LEU A 63 10.16 -5.48 4.79
N HIS A 64 10.34 -5.92 3.53
CA HIS A 64 10.40 -7.35 3.19
C HIS A 64 11.64 -8.04 3.77
N MET A 65 12.81 -7.40 3.70
CA MET A 65 14.04 -7.90 4.34
C MET A 65 13.87 -7.98 5.86
N ILE A 66 13.31 -6.93 6.47
CA ILE A 66 12.98 -6.88 7.90
C ILE A 66 11.83 -7.83 8.23
N TRP A 67 11.10 -8.41 7.29
CA TRP A 67 10.14 -9.49 7.57
C TRP A 67 10.80 -10.87 7.57
N ASN A 68 11.76 -11.10 6.67
CA ASN A 68 12.39 -12.41 6.50
C ASN A 68 13.65 -12.61 7.36
N SER A 69 14.18 -11.56 7.98
CA SER A 69 15.39 -11.63 8.79
C SER A 69 15.19 -12.44 10.09
N ASN A 70 16.22 -13.16 10.53
CA ASN A 70 16.19 -13.98 11.76
C ASN A 70 16.54 -13.14 13.00
N LEU A 71 15.99 -11.93 13.14
CA LEU A 71 16.24 -11.10 14.32
C LEU A 71 15.51 -11.69 15.54
N PRO A 72 16.17 -11.76 16.72
CA PRO A 72 15.53 -12.13 17.96
C PRO A 72 14.49 -11.05 18.33
N SER A 73 13.22 -11.41 18.22
CA SER A 73 12.08 -10.56 18.56
C SER A 73 10.99 -11.45 19.15
N PRO A 74 10.16 -10.95 20.09
CA PRO A 74 8.92 -11.63 20.44
C PRO A 74 8.15 -11.94 19.15
N PHE A 75 7.84 -13.22 18.94
CA PHE A 75 7.52 -13.86 17.64
C PHE A 75 6.41 -13.15 16.82
N PHE A 76 5.53 -12.37 17.46
CA PHE A 76 4.38 -11.75 16.81
C PHE A 76 4.43 -10.22 16.71
N ILE A 77 5.09 -9.54 17.64
CA ILE A 77 5.04 -8.07 17.74
C ILE A 77 5.64 -7.42 16.49
N ARG A 78 6.76 -7.95 15.99
CA ARG A 78 7.40 -7.49 14.76
C ARG A 78 6.47 -7.58 13.55
N HIS A 79 5.79 -8.70 13.37
CA HIS A 79 4.88 -8.92 12.24
C HIS A 79 3.69 -7.96 12.30
N ILE A 80 3.11 -7.76 13.49
CA ILE A 80 1.99 -6.83 13.68
C ILE A 80 2.41 -5.39 13.38
N ILE A 81 3.58 -4.96 13.86
CA ILE A 81 4.10 -3.61 13.58
C ILE A 81 4.36 -3.43 12.08
N LEU A 82 4.97 -4.41 11.41
CA LEU A 82 5.26 -4.34 9.97
C LEU A 82 3.98 -4.30 9.14
N VAL A 83 2.98 -5.13 9.47
CA VAL A 83 1.66 -5.09 8.83
C VAL A 83 0.99 -3.74 9.07
N GLY A 84 0.97 -3.26 10.31
CA GLY A 84 0.38 -1.97 10.66
C GLY A 84 1.03 -0.80 9.91
N LEU A 85 2.36 -0.80 9.79
CA LEU A 85 3.11 0.20 9.03
C LEU A 85 2.79 0.13 7.53
N ALA A 86 2.74 -1.07 6.95
CA ALA A 86 2.39 -1.25 5.54
C ALA A 86 0.97 -0.75 5.24
N TRP A 87 -0.01 -1.07 6.11
CA TRP A 87 -1.38 -0.59 5.99
C TRP A 87 -1.50 0.92 6.15
N LEU A 88 -0.73 1.53 7.07
CA LEU A 88 -0.69 2.98 7.21
C LEU A 88 -0.28 3.65 5.88
N VAL A 89 0.78 3.16 5.23
CA VAL A 89 1.23 3.69 3.94
C VAL A 89 0.19 3.47 2.84
N ILE A 90 -0.49 2.31 2.82
CA ILE A 90 -1.58 2.04 1.86
C ILE A 90 -2.70 3.06 2.02
N LEU A 91 -3.14 3.31 3.26
CA LEU A 91 -4.21 4.27 3.53
C LEU A 91 -3.81 5.69 3.11
N LEU A 92 -2.56 6.09 3.29
CA LEU A 92 -2.04 7.36 2.78
C LEU A 92 -2.08 7.43 1.25
N PHE A 93 -1.72 6.34 0.55
CA PHE A 93 -1.82 6.27 -0.91
C PHE A 93 -3.27 6.34 -1.41
N VAL A 94 -4.20 5.68 -0.71
CA VAL A 94 -5.63 5.76 -1.02
C VAL A 94 -6.14 7.19 -0.84
N GLN A 95 -5.77 7.86 0.26
CA GLN A 95 -6.13 9.25 0.51
C GLN A 95 -5.57 10.19 -0.57
N ASP A 96 -4.31 10.00 -0.97
CA ASP A 96 -3.68 10.73 -2.07
C ASP A 96 -4.44 10.54 -3.39
N GLY A 97 -4.84 9.30 -3.70
CA GLY A 97 -5.62 8.99 -4.91
C GLY A 97 -7.01 9.63 -4.88
N LEU A 98 -7.73 9.54 -3.76
CA LEU A 98 -9.03 10.18 -3.58
C LEU A 98 -8.92 11.71 -3.68
N LYS A 99 -7.83 12.29 -3.17
CA LYS A 99 -7.56 13.73 -3.30
C LYS A 99 -7.36 14.12 -4.77
N GLN A 100 -6.59 13.35 -5.54
CA GLN A 100 -6.40 13.59 -6.98
C GLN A 100 -7.72 13.60 -7.73
N VAL A 101 -8.57 12.58 -7.51
CA VAL A 101 -9.90 12.50 -8.15
C VAL A 101 -10.76 13.71 -7.79
N ARG A 102 -10.77 14.11 -6.52
CA ARG A 102 -11.55 15.27 -6.07
C ARG A 102 -11.06 16.58 -6.70
N ASP A 103 -9.74 16.74 -6.82
CA ASP A 103 -9.14 17.95 -7.39
C ASP A 103 -9.41 18.02 -8.90
N GLU A 104 -9.39 16.88 -9.62
CA GLU A 104 -9.80 16.78 -11.03
C GLU A 104 -11.29 17.05 -11.23
N GLN A 105 -12.18 16.50 -10.38
CA GLN A 105 -13.62 16.78 -10.43
C GLN A 105 -13.92 18.29 -10.29
N LYS A 106 -13.22 18.97 -9.36
CA LYS A 106 -13.32 20.42 -9.20
C LYS A 106 -12.84 21.18 -10.43
N ALA A 107 -11.71 20.77 -11.02
CA ALA A 107 -11.19 21.40 -12.24
C ALA A 107 -12.14 21.25 -13.43
N LEU A 108 -12.89 20.13 -13.49
CA LEU A 108 -13.89 19.86 -14.52
C LEU A 108 -15.28 20.46 -14.21
N GLY A 109 -15.46 21.11 -13.05
CA GLY A 109 -16.76 21.65 -12.64
C GLY A 109 -17.81 20.59 -12.30
N ILE A 110 -17.40 19.34 -12.04
CA ILE A 110 -18.29 18.24 -11.69
C ILE A 110 -18.51 18.26 -10.18
N THR A 111 -19.74 18.55 -9.75
CA THR A 111 -20.11 18.50 -8.33
C THR A 111 -20.07 17.05 -7.82
N PRO A 112 -19.46 16.78 -6.64
CA PRO A 112 -19.44 15.43 -6.09
C PRO A 112 -20.86 14.88 -5.85
N PRO A 113 -21.11 13.59 -6.11
CA PRO A 113 -22.38 12.95 -5.81
C PRO A 113 -22.74 13.16 -4.33
N GLY A 114 -23.87 13.81 -4.05
CA GLY A 114 -24.34 14.13 -2.69
C GLY A 114 -24.27 15.61 -2.28
N GLN A 115 -23.63 16.49 -3.08
CA GLN A 115 -23.69 17.95 -2.86
C GLN A 115 -24.72 18.69 -3.73
N GLU A 116 -25.39 18.00 -4.65
CA GLU A 116 -26.41 18.56 -5.55
C GLU A 116 -27.64 19.16 -4.84
N ARG A 117 -27.88 18.77 -3.58
CA ARG A 117 -29.13 19.06 -2.86
C ARG A 117 -29.09 20.24 -1.89
N THR A 118 -28.01 21.02 -1.87
CA THR A 118 -27.82 22.14 -0.89
C THR A 118 -27.88 23.54 -1.49
N ALA A 119 -28.23 23.68 -2.78
CA ALA A 119 -28.59 24.99 -3.30
C ALA A 119 -29.84 25.48 -2.54
N PRO A 120 -29.79 26.63 -1.84
CA PRO A 120 -30.97 27.17 -1.20
C PRO A 120 -32.01 27.43 -2.27
N ALA A 121 -33.19 26.85 -2.11
CA ALA A 121 -34.36 27.24 -2.89
C ALA A 121 -34.54 28.74 -2.69
N THR A 122 -34.26 29.52 -3.74
CA THR A 122 -34.60 30.92 -3.80
C THR A 122 -36.11 31.05 -3.55
N ALA A 123 -36.44 31.96 -2.63
CA ALA A 123 -37.77 32.24 -2.09
C ALA A 123 -38.87 32.47 -3.15
#